data_AF-A0A7S0BFT7-F1
#
_entry.id   AF-A0A7S0BFT7-F1
#
_cell.length_a   1.000
_cell.length_b   1.000
_cell.length_c   1.000
_cell.angle_alpha   90.00
_cell.angle_beta   90.00
_cell.angle_gamma   90.00
#
_symmetry.space_group_name_H-M   'P 1'
#
loop_
_entity.id
_entity.type
_entity.pdbx_description
1 polymer ?
#
loop_
_entity_poly.entity_id
_entity_poly.type
_entity_poly.pdbx_seq_one_letter_code
_entity_poly.pdbx_strand_id
1 'polypeptide(L)'
;FSMFAPVLRKIVDLRKEVASVTKPELDAYDACIDLFERGMTSARLTEIFDELKAGLVPLLNDIRSALDSQPELPSALKGSDAWDTAKQAELSQRIAEALGFDFQRGRLDVSVHPFTGGSDPADVRITTRYSSENPWEGIMGTVHEVGHAMYEQGRNEDFSGLPVSSALSLGTHESQSLFWERYVGQSLGFWEYASNAVHEIFPHTSSIPAEEFYRGVNRVMPDCFIRVETDEVTYPLHVILRFELEKGMMD
;
A
#
# COMPACT_ATOMS: atom_id res chain seq x y z
N PHE A 1 19.10 11.40 15.21
CA PHE A 1 18.69 12.59 14.41
C PHE A 1 19.80 13.62 14.26
N SER A 2 20.41 14.14 15.34
CA SER A 2 21.43 15.21 15.28
C SER A 2 22.57 14.96 14.28
N MET A 3 23.05 13.72 14.16
CA MET A 3 24.08 13.33 13.18
C MET A 3 23.59 13.39 11.72
N PHE A 4 22.29 13.19 11.47
CA PHE A 4 21.69 13.19 10.13
C PHE A 4 21.20 14.58 9.70
N ALA A 5 20.86 15.45 10.65
CA ALA A 5 20.31 16.78 10.37
C ALA A 5 21.15 17.62 9.38
N PRO A 6 22.50 17.64 9.42
CA PRO A 6 23.29 18.34 8.42
C PRO A 6 23.15 17.78 7.00
N VAL A 7 23.00 16.45 6.87
CA VAL A 7 22.79 15.77 5.59
C VAL A 7 21.39 16.06 5.06
N LEU A 8 20.38 16.00 5.93
CA LEU A 8 19.00 16.34 5.57
C LEU A 8 18.89 17.77 5.06
N ARG A 9 19.51 18.74 5.74
CA ARG A 9 19.56 20.13 5.28
C ARG A 9 20.15 20.24 3.88
N LYS A 10 21.29 19.59 3.63
CA LYS A 10 21.91 19.57 2.31
C LYS A 10 20.99 18.97 1.24
N ILE A 11 20.22 17.92 1.56
CA ILE A 11 19.25 17.33 0.63
C ILE A 11 18.14 18.34 0.30
N VAL A 12 17.57 19.02 1.30
CA VAL A 12 16.54 20.03 1.10
C VAL A 12 17.06 21.19 0.26
N ASP A 13 18.24 21.73 0.59
CA ASP A 13 18.87 22.83 -0.16
C ASP A 13 19.07 22.46 -1.64
N LEU A 14 19.58 21.25 -1.92
CA LEU A 14 19.75 20.74 -3.28
C LEU A 14 18.42 20.55 -4.00
N ARG A 15 17.35 20.14 -3.31
CA ARG A 15 16.02 20.01 -3.92
C ARG A 15 15.46 21.37 -4.30
N LYS A 16 15.66 22.40 -3.48
CA LYS A 16 15.31 23.80 -3.82
C LYS A 16 16.10 24.29 -5.04
N GLU A 17 17.38 23.96 -5.14
CA GLU A 17 18.21 24.30 -6.30
C GLU A 17 17.73 23.59 -7.59
N VAL A 18 17.44 22.29 -7.52
CA VAL A 18 16.91 21.54 -8.67
C VAL A 18 15.57 22.12 -9.12
N ALA A 19 14.68 22.45 -8.18
CA ALA A 19 13.39 23.07 -8.51
C ALA A 19 13.55 24.41 -9.23
N SER A 20 14.41 25.29 -8.74
CA SER A 20 14.62 26.62 -9.34
C SER A 20 15.23 26.57 -10.75
N VAL A 21 15.99 25.53 -11.07
CA VAL A 21 16.57 25.34 -12.40
C VAL A 21 15.61 24.63 -13.36
N THR A 22 14.87 23.64 -12.88
CA THR A 22 14.04 22.78 -13.75
C THR A 22 12.63 23.31 -14.00
N LYS A 23 12.05 24.04 -13.02
CA LYS A 23 10.70 24.64 -13.10
C LYS A 23 10.67 26.00 -12.39
N PRO A 24 11.43 27.00 -12.88
CA PRO A 24 11.55 28.32 -12.26
C PRO A 24 10.22 29.09 -12.11
N GLU A 25 9.18 28.68 -12.84
CA GLU A 25 7.84 29.26 -12.81
C GLU A 25 6.96 28.76 -11.65
N LEU A 26 7.35 27.68 -10.96
CA LEU A 26 6.62 27.10 -9.84
C LEU A 26 7.31 27.38 -8.51
N ASP A 27 6.53 27.33 -7.43
CA ASP A 27 7.08 27.25 -6.09
C ASP A 27 7.92 25.98 -5.93
N ALA A 28 9.01 26.04 -5.15
CA ALA A 28 10.01 24.97 -5.08
C ALA A 28 9.41 23.62 -4.65
N TYR A 29 8.41 23.63 -3.76
CA TYR A 29 7.74 22.42 -3.31
C TYR A 29 6.79 21.85 -4.37
N ASP A 30 6.02 22.72 -5.04
CA ASP A 30 5.12 22.33 -6.14
C ASP A 30 5.92 21.75 -7.32
N ALA A 31 7.10 22.31 -7.62
CA ALA A 31 8.01 21.76 -8.61
C ALA A 31 8.45 20.31 -8.27
N CYS A 32 8.66 20.02 -6.99
CA CYS A 32 9.00 18.67 -6.50
C CYS A 32 7.79 17.72 -6.56
N ILE A 33 6.59 18.19 -6.19
CA ILE A 33 5.35 17.41 -6.27
C ILE A 33 5.07 17.01 -7.73
N ASP A 34 5.20 17.95 -8.67
CA ASP A 34 4.94 17.74 -10.10
C ASP A 34 5.86 16.70 -10.76
N LEU A 35 6.99 16.34 -10.12
CA LEU A 35 7.83 15.22 -10.59
C LEU A 35 7.15 13.85 -10.42
N PHE A 36 6.26 13.73 -9.44
CA PHE A 36 5.60 12.48 -9.06
C PHE A 36 4.13 12.46 -9.47
N GLU A 37 3.46 13.62 -9.40
CA GLU A 37 2.05 13.80 -9.72
C GLU A 37 1.88 15.07 -10.56
N ARG A 38 1.91 14.93 -11.89
CA ARG A 38 1.87 16.07 -12.82
C ARG A 38 0.60 16.90 -12.63
N GLY A 39 0.76 18.20 -12.49
CA GLY A 39 -0.31 19.19 -12.30
C GLY A 39 -0.79 19.32 -10.86
N MET A 40 -0.27 18.51 -9.93
CA MET A 40 -0.63 18.60 -8.52
C MET A 40 0.13 19.72 -7.82
N THR A 41 -0.54 20.39 -6.88
CA THR A 41 0.02 21.50 -6.11
C THR A 41 -0.13 21.26 -4.62
N SER A 42 0.75 21.84 -3.82
CA SER A 42 0.64 21.83 -2.36
C SER A 42 -0.66 22.47 -1.87
N ALA A 43 -1.19 23.48 -2.59
CA ALA A 43 -2.49 24.06 -2.30
C ALA A 43 -3.62 23.03 -2.45
N ARG A 44 -3.66 22.31 -3.58
CA ARG A 44 -4.68 21.29 -3.82
C ARG A 44 -4.56 20.11 -2.84
N LEU A 45 -3.33 19.69 -2.52
CA LEU A 45 -3.09 18.66 -1.50
C LEU A 45 -3.55 19.12 -0.11
N THR A 46 -3.33 20.39 0.24
CA THR A 46 -3.80 20.96 1.51
C THR A 46 -5.33 20.85 1.61
N GLU A 47 -6.07 21.22 0.55
CA GLU A 47 -7.53 21.08 0.52
C GLU A 47 -7.99 19.64 0.75
N ILE A 48 -7.39 18.67 0.03
CA ILE A 48 -7.73 17.24 0.16
C ILE A 48 -7.43 16.74 1.58
N PHE A 49 -6.27 17.10 2.13
CA PHE A 49 -5.85 16.65 3.45
C PHE A 49 -6.65 17.28 4.58
N ASP A 50 -7.12 18.51 4.43
CA ASP A 50 -8.01 19.14 5.41
C ASP A 50 -9.39 18.46 5.43
N GLU A 51 -9.92 18.09 4.26
CA GLU A 51 -11.16 17.29 4.17
C GLU A 51 -10.98 15.90 4.81
N LEU A 52 -9.89 15.20 4.50
CA LEU A 52 -9.59 13.90 5.10
C LEU A 52 -9.42 13.99 6.62
N LYS A 53 -8.68 14.97 7.13
CA LYS A 53 -8.53 15.19 8.59
C LYS A 53 -9.89 15.41 9.26
N ALA A 54 -10.76 16.21 8.65
CA ALA A 54 -12.07 16.52 9.21
C ALA A 54 -12.96 15.28 9.38
N GLY A 55 -12.82 14.27 8.50
CA GLY A 55 -13.54 12.99 8.62
C GLY A 55 -12.81 11.93 9.46
N LEU A 56 -11.51 11.74 9.25
CA LEU A 56 -10.74 10.65 9.85
C LEU A 56 -10.48 10.86 11.34
N VAL A 57 -10.24 12.09 11.79
CA VAL A 57 -9.93 12.35 13.21
C VAL A 57 -11.13 12.02 14.12
N PRO A 58 -12.37 12.46 13.83
CA PRO A 58 -13.54 12.02 14.59
C PRO A 58 -13.74 10.50 14.55
N LEU A 59 -13.65 9.88 13.37
CA LEU A 59 -13.79 8.43 13.22
C LEU A 59 -12.77 7.67 14.07
N LEU A 60 -11.51 8.10 14.08
CA LEU A 60 -10.46 7.50 14.89
C LEU A 60 -10.76 7.63 16.39
N ASN A 61 -11.34 8.76 16.84
CA ASN A 61 -11.74 8.95 18.23
C ASN A 61 -12.90 8.03 18.63
N ASP A 62 -13.87 7.82 17.74
CA ASP A 62 -14.96 6.87 17.96
C ASP A 62 -14.44 5.44 18.08
N ILE A 63 -13.52 5.06 17.18
CA ILE A 63 -12.86 3.74 17.21
C ILE A 63 -12.06 3.54 18.50
N ARG A 64 -11.25 4.53 18.90
CA ARG A 64 -10.49 4.49 20.16
C ARG A 64 -11.41 4.28 21.37
N SER A 65 -12.55 4.97 21.38
CA SER A 65 -13.53 4.87 22.47
C SER A 65 -14.21 3.50 22.52
N ALA A 66 -14.26 2.78 21.39
CA ALA A 66 -14.82 1.44 21.30
C ALA A 66 -13.79 0.31 21.43
N LEU A 67 -12.48 0.62 21.50
CA LEU A 67 -11.40 -0.38 21.35
C LEU A 67 -11.49 -1.50 22.41
N ASP A 68 -11.73 -1.14 23.67
CA ASP A 68 -11.85 -2.08 24.80
C ASP A 68 -13.09 -3.01 24.68
N SER A 69 -14.06 -2.63 23.84
CA SER A 69 -15.28 -3.41 23.61
C SER A 69 -15.22 -4.31 22.37
N GLN A 70 -14.13 -4.24 21.59
CA GLN A 70 -13.99 -5.05 20.39
C GLN A 70 -13.68 -6.50 20.76
N PRO A 71 -14.31 -7.49 20.08
CA PRO A 71 -13.97 -8.89 20.28
C PRO A 71 -12.54 -9.15 19.83
N GLU A 72 -11.86 -10.03 20.56
CA GLU A 72 -10.55 -10.52 20.17
C GLU A 72 -10.64 -11.37 18.90
N LEU A 73 -9.64 -11.25 18.04
CA LEU A 73 -9.55 -12.11 16.85
C LEU A 73 -9.43 -13.58 17.27
N PRO A 74 -10.07 -14.50 16.52
CA PRO A 74 -9.90 -15.93 16.74
C PRO A 74 -8.42 -16.30 16.78
N SER A 75 -8.03 -17.18 17.71
CA SER A 75 -6.62 -17.57 17.88
C SER A 75 -6.02 -18.19 16.62
N ALA A 76 -6.83 -18.88 15.81
CA ALA A 76 -6.42 -19.45 14.53
C ALA A 76 -5.97 -18.38 13.50
N LEU A 77 -6.43 -17.14 13.65
CA LEU A 77 -6.07 -16.02 12.79
C LEU A 77 -4.89 -15.21 13.32
N LYS A 78 -4.41 -15.53 14.53
CA LYS A 78 -3.21 -14.90 15.09
C LYS A 78 -1.96 -15.59 14.54
N GLY A 79 -0.88 -14.82 14.42
CA GLY A 79 0.41 -15.33 14.01
C GLY A 79 0.91 -16.46 14.91
N SER A 80 1.47 -17.49 14.28
CA SER A 80 2.09 -18.65 14.92
C SER A 80 2.83 -19.49 13.88
N ASP A 81 3.60 -20.48 14.33
CA ASP A 81 4.24 -21.48 13.45
C ASP A 81 3.24 -22.26 12.57
N ALA A 82 1.94 -22.21 12.87
CA ALA A 82 0.90 -22.80 12.01
C ALA A 82 0.77 -22.09 10.65
N TRP A 83 1.21 -20.84 10.57
CA TRP A 83 1.27 -20.04 9.34
C TRP A 83 2.61 -20.25 8.62
N ASP A 84 2.89 -21.48 8.21
CA ASP A 84 4.08 -21.84 7.44
C ASP A 84 4.29 -20.93 6.21
N THR A 85 5.48 -20.36 6.05
CA THR A 85 5.75 -19.35 5.02
C THR A 85 5.83 -19.92 3.60
N ALA A 86 6.20 -21.19 3.44
CA ALA A 86 6.18 -21.84 2.12
C ALA A 86 4.74 -22.06 1.66
N LYS A 87 3.84 -22.40 2.60
CA LYS A 87 2.39 -22.44 2.34
C LYS A 87 1.78 -21.07 2.09
N GLN A 88 2.26 -20.01 2.76
CA GLN A 88 1.85 -18.64 2.44
C GLN A 88 2.22 -18.29 1.00
N ALA A 89 3.39 -18.73 0.51
CA ALA A 89 3.79 -18.55 -0.89
C ALA A 89 2.83 -19.24 -1.87
N GLU A 90 2.42 -20.48 -1.57
CA GLU A 90 1.41 -21.19 -2.36
C GLU A 90 0.07 -20.43 -2.39
N LEU A 91 -0.40 -19.96 -1.23
CA LEU A 91 -1.63 -19.19 -1.12
C LEU A 91 -1.55 -17.87 -1.93
N SER A 92 -0.46 -17.12 -1.77
CA SER A 92 -0.22 -15.89 -2.53
C SER A 92 -0.24 -16.12 -4.04
N GLN A 93 0.35 -17.21 -4.51
CA GLN A 93 0.34 -17.54 -5.94
C GLN A 93 -1.09 -17.79 -6.44
N ARG A 94 -1.90 -18.55 -5.69
CA ARG A 94 -3.32 -18.79 -6.04
C ARG A 94 -4.15 -17.51 -6.02
N ILE A 95 -3.93 -16.64 -5.03
CA ILE A 95 -4.63 -15.35 -4.94
C ILE A 95 -4.25 -14.45 -6.11
N ALA A 96 -2.96 -14.32 -6.42
CA ALA A 96 -2.48 -13.51 -7.53
C ALA A 96 -3.09 -13.97 -8.87
N GLU A 97 -3.09 -15.28 -9.14
CA GLU A 97 -3.70 -15.85 -10.34
C GLU A 97 -5.21 -15.58 -10.39
N ALA A 98 -5.92 -15.77 -9.27
CA ALA A 98 -7.36 -15.53 -9.20
C ALA A 98 -7.76 -14.05 -9.40
N LEU A 99 -6.89 -13.12 -8.99
CA LEU A 99 -7.08 -11.68 -9.22
C LEU A 99 -6.83 -11.29 -10.68
N GLY A 100 -6.10 -12.11 -11.44
CA GLY A 100 -5.82 -11.90 -12.86
C GLY A 100 -4.37 -11.56 -13.19
N PHE A 101 -3.43 -11.75 -12.26
CA PHE A 101 -2.01 -11.59 -12.56
C PHE A 101 -1.54 -12.66 -13.56
N ASP A 102 -0.97 -12.25 -14.69
CA ASP A 102 -0.49 -13.16 -15.72
C ASP A 102 0.94 -13.62 -15.43
N PHE A 103 1.08 -14.86 -14.93
CA PHE A 103 2.37 -15.50 -14.67
C PHE A 103 3.17 -15.87 -15.94
N GLN A 104 2.60 -15.81 -17.13
CA GLN A 104 3.39 -15.91 -18.38
C GLN A 104 4.15 -14.62 -18.67
N ARG A 105 3.72 -13.51 -18.07
CA ARG A 105 4.27 -12.16 -18.24
C ARG A 105 4.85 -11.60 -16.95
N GLY A 106 5.18 -12.47 -16.01
CA GLY A 106 5.58 -12.04 -14.69
C GLY A 106 5.87 -13.17 -13.72
N ARG A 107 6.28 -12.81 -12.51
CA ARG A 107 6.53 -13.74 -11.41
C ARG A 107 6.40 -13.07 -10.06
N LEU A 108 6.15 -13.89 -9.05
CA LEU A 108 6.08 -13.51 -7.65
C LEU A 108 7.29 -14.06 -6.89
N ASP A 109 7.95 -13.21 -6.11
CA ASP A 109 9.16 -13.51 -5.34
C ASP A 109 9.10 -12.98 -3.90
N VAL A 110 10.13 -13.31 -3.12
CA VAL A 110 10.32 -12.78 -1.76
C VAL A 110 11.36 -11.66 -1.74
N SER A 111 11.04 -10.57 -1.08
CA SER A 111 11.98 -9.47 -0.78
C SER A 111 11.83 -8.98 0.67
N VAL A 112 12.74 -8.11 1.10
CA VAL A 112 12.65 -7.46 2.43
C VAL A 112 11.54 -6.40 2.44
N HIS A 113 11.37 -5.68 1.33
CA HIS A 113 10.31 -4.69 1.13
C HIS A 113 9.57 -5.05 -0.15
N PRO A 114 8.28 -5.42 -0.07
CA PRO A 114 7.45 -5.66 -1.25
C PRO A 114 7.53 -4.53 -2.26
N PHE A 115 7.56 -4.88 -3.55
CA PHE A 115 7.49 -3.92 -4.63
C PHE A 115 7.03 -4.60 -5.93
N THR A 116 6.52 -3.77 -6.83
CA THR A 116 6.28 -4.11 -8.23
C THR A 116 7.33 -3.45 -9.09
N GLY A 117 7.88 -4.20 -10.03
CA GLY A 117 8.84 -3.73 -11.00
C GLY A 117 8.78 -4.53 -12.29
N GLY A 118 9.79 -4.40 -13.14
CA GLY A 118 9.79 -4.98 -14.48
C GLY A 118 10.34 -3.98 -15.48
N SER A 119 10.66 -4.44 -16.69
CA SER A 119 11.13 -3.57 -17.77
C SER A 119 10.09 -3.30 -18.85
N ASP A 120 9.03 -4.10 -18.92
CA ASP A 120 8.05 -4.10 -20.01
C ASP A 120 6.71 -4.68 -19.52
N PRO A 121 5.55 -4.31 -20.10
CA PRO A 121 4.27 -4.96 -19.78
C PRO A 121 4.30 -6.50 -19.92
N ALA A 122 5.21 -7.08 -20.69
CA ALA A 122 5.40 -8.52 -20.84
C ALA A 122 6.36 -9.16 -19.80
N ASP A 123 7.00 -8.38 -18.93
CA ASP A 123 7.81 -8.86 -17.81
C ASP A 123 7.62 -7.95 -16.58
N VAL A 124 6.51 -8.17 -15.87
CA VAL A 124 6.13 -7.48 -14.64
C VAL A 124 6.36 -8.40 -13.44
N ARG A 125 7.20 -7.98 -12.52
CA ARG A 125 7.62 -8.80 -11.37
C ARG A 125 7.15 -8.16 -10.08
N ILE A 126 6.59 -8.98 -9.21
CA ILE A 126 6.15 -8.56 -7.89
C ILE A 126 6.91 -9.31 -6.82
N THR A 127 7.12 -8.67 -5.69
CA THR A 127 7.70 -9.31 -4.52
C THR A 127 6.81 -9.10 -3.31
N THR A 128 6.79 -10.06 -2.39
CA THR A 128 6.10 -9.94 -1.11
C THR A 128 6.99 -10.44 0.02
N ARG A 129 6.49 -10.36 1.26
CA ARG A 129 7.18 -10.83 2.46
C ARG A 129 6.25 -11.66 3.33
N TYR A 130 6.70 -12.86 3.67
CA TYR A 130 5.94 -13.80 4.51
C TYR A 130 6.42 -13.76 5.95
N SER A 131 5.48 -13.92 6.87
CA SER A 131 5.74 -13.92 8.31
C SER A 131 4.80 -14.90 9.00
N SER A 132 5.34 -15.80 9.82
CA SER A 132 4.54 -16.65 10.71
C SER A 132 3.81 -15.82 11.77
N GLU A 133 4.42 -14.72 12.21
CA GLU A 133 3.90 -13.83 13.25
C GLU A 133 2.80 -12.89 12.73
N ASN A 134 2.77 -12.64 11.42
CA ASN A 134 1.75 -11.81 10.79
C ASN A 134 1.43 -12.32 9.37
N PRO A 135 0.52 -13.29 9.22
CA PRO A 135 0.18 -13.86 7.92
C PRO A 135 -0.45 -12.86 6.96
N TRP A 136 -1.03 -11.77 7.48
CA TRP A 136 -1.64 -10.71 6.68
C TRP A 136 -0.63 -9.92 5.86
N GLU A 137 0.62 -9.80 6.34
CA GLU A 137 1.69 -9.09 5.63
C GLU A 137 1.91 -9.69 4.23
N GLY A 138 2.00 -11.03 4.15
CA GLY A 138 2.19 -11.73 2.90
C GLY A 138 0.96 -11.71 1.99
N ILE A 139 -0.22 -11.98 2.56
CA ILE A 139 -1.48 -12.04 1.81
C ILE A 139 -1.83 -10.66 1.25
N MET A 140 -1.98 -9.64 2.10
CA MET A 140 -2.39 -8.31 1.67
C MET A 140 -1.31 -7.60 0.88
N GLY A 141 -0.03 -7.81 1.23
CA GLY A 141 1.09 -7.34 0.41
C GLY A 141 1.06 -7.93 -1.00
N THR A 142 0.70 -9.20 -1.16
CA THR A 142 0.51 -9.79 -2.50
C THR A 142 -0.62 -9.10 -3.25
N VAL A 143 -1.78 -8.90 -2.62
CA VAL A 143 -2.93 -8.22 -3.26
C VAL A 143 -2.56 -6.80 -3.70
N HIS A 144 -1.85 -6.06 -2.86
CA HIS A 144 -1.36 -4.70 -3.16
C HIS A 144 -0.46 -4.69 -4.41
N GLU A 145 0.58 -5.53 -4.43
CA GLU A 145 1.52 -5.58 -5.55
C GLU A 145 0.87 -6.14 -6.83
N VAL A 146 -0.09 -7.06 -6.71
CA VAL A 146 -0.87 -7.52 -7.86
C VAL A 146 -1.69 -6.37 -8.46
N GLY A 147 -2.23 -5.46 -7.64
CA GLY A 147 -2.94 -4.28 -8.14
C GLY A 147 -2.04 -3.35 -8.97
N HIS A 148 -0.82 -3.10 -8.51
CA HIS A 148 0.20 -2.42 -9.31
C HIS A 148 0.52 -3.20 -10.60
N ALA A 149 0.75 -4.50 -10.47
CA ALA A 149 1.16 -5.31 -11.60
C ALA A 149 0.09 -5.42 -12.69
N MET A 150 -1.19 -5.47 -12.33
CA MET A 150 -2.27 -5.48 -13.31
C MET A 150 -2.40 -4.15 -14.05
N TYR A 151 -2.07 -3.02 -13.40
CA TYR A 151 -1.96 -1.76 -14.12
C TYR A 151 -0.84 -1.83 -15.17
N GLU A 152 0.32 -2.35 -14.77
CA GLU A 152 1.49 -2.50 -15.64
C GLU A 152 1.26 -3.50 -16.79
N GLN A 153 0.68 -4.66 -16.52
CA GLN A 153 0.32 -5.68 -17.53
C GLN A 153 -0.81 -5.20 -18.46
N GLY A 154 -1.67 -4.31 -17.97
CA GLY A 154 -2.76 -3.71 -18.74
C GLY A 154 -2.35 -2.52 -19.61
N ARG A 155 -1.08 -2.10 -19.61
CA ARG A 155 -0.60 -0.99 -20.47
C ARG A 155 -0.65 -1.42 -21.95
N ASN A 156 -0.99 -0.47 -22.82
CA ASN A 156 -1.20 -0.75 -24.24
C ASN A 156 0.13 -1.11 -24.95
N GLU A 157 0.26 -2.37 -25.37
CA GLU A 157 1.43 -2.93 -26.04
C GLU A 157 1.75 -2.26 -27.38
N ASP A 158 0.75 -1.72 -28.10
CA ASP A 158 0.94 -1.02 -29.37
C ASP A 158 1.84 0.23 -29.21
N PHE A 159 1.95 0.74 -27.98
CA PHE A 159 2.77 1.88 -27.62
C PHE A 159 3.98 1.53 -26.75
N SER A 160 4.35 0.25 -26.64
CA SER A 160 5.49 -0.15 -25.80
C SER A 160 6.76 0.62 -26.17
N GLY A 161 7.51 1.04 -25.14
CA GLY A 161 8.71 1.87 -25.26
C GLY A 161 8.45 3.36 -25.57
N LEU A 162 7.21 3.78 -25.81
CA LEU A 162 6.85 5.19 -26.00
C LEU A 162 6.40 5.84 -24.68
N PRO A 163 6.64 7.14 -24.46
CA PRO A 163 6.23 7.84 -23.24
C PRO A 163 4.73 7.75 -22.93
N VAL A 164 3.88 7.61 -23.95
CA VAL A 164 2.42 7.48 -23.78
C VAL A 164 2.01 6.15 -23.15
N SER A 165 2.88 5.13 -23.21
CA SER A 165 2.66 3.83 -22.59
C SER A 165 3.17 3.76 -21.15
N SER A 166 3.82 4.81 -20.62
CA SER A 166 4.26 4.83 -19.22
C SER A 166 3.06 4.98 -18.27
N ALA A 167 3.21 4.49 -17.03
CA ALA A 167 2.26 4.80 -15.97
C ALA A 167 2.07 6.32 -15.84
N LEU A 168 0.82 6.75 -15.65
CA LEU A 168 0.46 8.17 -15.73
C LEU A 168 1.11 9.00 -14.62
N SER A 169 1.06 8.50 -13.39
CA SER A 169 1.60 9.15 -12.19
C SER A 169 1.72 8.14 -11.06
N LEU A 170 2.47 8.49 -10.00
CA LEU A 170 2.53 7.63 -8.82
C LEU A 170 1.18 7.52 -8.12
N GLY A 171 0.38 8.59 -8.06
CA GLY A 171 -0.96 8.55 -7.48
C GLY A 171 -1.91 7.65 -8.26
N THR A 172 -1.84 7.66 -9.60
CA THR A 172 -2.62 6.73 -10.43
C THR A 172 -2.17 5.29 -10.20
N HIS A 173 -0.86 5.06 -10.12
CA HIS A 173 -0.29 3.72 -9.91
C HIS A 173 -0.68 3.15 -8.52
N GLU A 174 -0.61 3.98 -7.48
CA GLU A 174 -1.05 3.67 -6.11
C GLU A 174 -2.57 3.50 -6.01
N SER A 175 -3.34 4.22 -6.82
CA SER A 175 -4.81 4.03 -6.85
C SER A 175 -5.17 2.60 -7.23
N GLN A 176 -4.39 1.95 -8.10
CA GLN A 176 -4.64 0.59 -8.53
C GLN A 176 -4.27 -0.41 -7.44
N SER A 177 -3.11 -0.28 -6.79
CA SER A 177 -2.74 -1.15 -5.67
C SER A 177 -3.73 -1.03 -4.52
N LEU A 178 -4.09 0.18 -4.11
CA LEU A 178 -5.05 0.41 -3.02
C LEU A 178 -6.48 0.00 -3.41
N PHE A 179 -6.87 0.12 -4.68
CA PHE A 179 -8.17 -0.40 -5.12
C PHE A 179 -8.25 -1.91 -4.88
N TRP A 180 -7.24 -2.66 -5.32
CA TRP A 180 -7.22 -4.11 -5.13
C TRP A 180 -7.02 -4.51 -3.67
N GLU A 181 -6.13 -3.85 -2.93
CA GLU A 181 -5.88 -4.14 -1.52
C GLU A 181 -7.09 -3.79 -0.64
N ARG A 182 -7.56 -2.54 -0.70
CA ARG A 182 -8.53 -1.96 0.24
C ARG A 182 -9.96 -2.19 -0.20
N TYR A 183 -10.30 -1.89 -1.45
CA TYR A 183 -11.68 -2.03 -1.91
C TYR A 183 -12.05 -3.49 -2.20
N VAL A 184 -11.12 -4.29 -2.73
CA VAL A 184 -11.36 -5.70 -3.04
C VAL A 184 -10.89 -6.59 -1.88
N GLY A 185 -9.59 -6.60 -1.56
CA GLY A 185 -8.98 -7.53 -0.61
C GLY A 185 -9.45 -7.40 0.85
N GLN A 186 -9.89 -6.21 1.25
CA GLN A 186 -10.51 -5.99 2.56
C GLN A 186 -12.05 -6.09 2.55
N SER A 187 -12.68 -6.43 1.41
CA SER A 187 -14.13 -6.62 1.34
C SER A 187 -14.56 -7.99 1.89
N LEU A 188 -15.80 -8.07 2.39
CA LEU A 188 -16.36 -9.36 2.81
C LEU A 188 -16.47 -10.35 1.64
N GLY A 189 -16.87 -9.89 0.45
CA GLY A 189 -17.02 -10.74 -0.73
C GLY A 189 -15.70 -11.39 -1.17
N PHE A 190 -14.57 -10.70 -0.99
CA PHE A 190 -13.26 -11.31 -1.19
C PHE A 190 -13.01 -12.45 -0.21
N TRP A 191 -13.32 -12.27 1.07
CA TRP A 191 -13.10 -13.31 2.10
C TRP A 191 -14.08 -14.47 2.01
N GLU A 192 -15.30 -14.29 1.49
CA GLU A 192 -16.21 -15.39 1.13
C GLU A 192 -15.59 -16.34 0.09
N TYR A 193 -14.77 -15.80 -0.81
CA TYR A 193 -14.00 -16.57 -1.78
C TYR A 193 -12.68 -17.10 -1.19
N ALA A 194 -11.82 -16.19 -0.70
CA ALA A 194 -10.44 -16.46 -0.32
C ALA A 194 -10.31 -17.38 0.90
N SER A 195 -11.27 -17.33 1.84
CA SER A 195 -11.25 -18.22 3.02
C SER A 195 -11.24 -19.70 2.64
N ASN A 196 -11.87 -20.10 1.52
CA ASN A 196 -11.82 -21.49 1.06
C ASN A 196 -10.38 -21.94 0.75
N ALA A 197 -9.63 -21.12 0.01
CA ALA A 197 -8.22 -21.40 -0.29
C ALA A 197 -7.36 -21.38 0.99
N VAL A 198 -7.66 -20.48 1.93
CA VAL A 198 -6.99 -20.45 3.24
C VAL A 198 -7.26 -21.74 4.01
N HIS A 199 -8.51 -22.20 4.08
CA HIS A 199 -8.89 -23.43 4.80
C HIS A 199 -8.20 -24.68 4.22
N GLU A 200 -8.08 -24.76 2.90
CA GLU A 200 -7.39 -25.86 2.22
C GLU A 200 -5.90 -25.93 2.60
N ILE A 201 -5.21 -24.78 2.56
CA ILE A 201 -3.75 -24.71 2.77
C ILE A 201 -3.41 -24.75 4.28
N PHE A 202 -4.27 -24.13 5.10
CA PHE A 202 -4.14 -23.97 6.54
C PHE A 202 -5.34 -24.58 7.29
N PRO A 203 -5.43 -25.91 7.44
CA PRO A 203 -6.60 -26.59 8.03
C PRO A 203 -6.99 -26.17 9.45
N HIS A 204 -6.05 -25.58 10.21
CA HIS A 204 -6.32 -25.04 11.55
C HIS A 204 -7.31 -23.85 11.54
N THR A 205 -7.55 -23.26 10.36
CA THR A 205 -8.51 -22.17 10.15
C THR A 205 -9.89 -22.65 9.68
N SER A 206 -10.08 -23.96 9.43
CA SER A 206 -11.28 -24.52 8.77
C SER A 206 -12.64 -24.24 9.44
N SER A 207 -12.66 -23.90 10.73
CA SER A 207 -13.87 -23.53 11.47
C SER A 207 -14.14 -22.02 11.51
N ILE A 208 -13.25 -21.21 10.94
CA ILE A 208 -13.33 -19.75 10.97
C ILE A 208 -14.23 -19.28 9.83
N PRO A 209 -15.28 -18.51 10.10
CA PRO A 209 -16.13 -17.97 9.04
C PRO A 209 -15.47 -16.77 8.36
N ALA A 210 -15.86 -16.48 7.11
CA ALA A 210 -15.29 -15.40 6.29
C ALA A 210 -15.35 -14.03 6.97
N GLU A 211 -16.40 -13.79 7.77
CA GLU A 211 -16.62 -12.55 8.52
C GLU A 211 -15.51 -12.28 9.53
N GLU A 212 -14.90 -13.32 10.12
CA GLU A 212 -13.79 -13.15 11.06
C GLU A 212 -12.49 -12.78 10.34
N PHE A 213 -12.26 -13.30 9.14
CA PHE A 213 -11.15 -12.85 8.29
C PHE A 213 -11.33 -11.38 7.89
N TYR A 214 -12.53 -11.03 7.42
CA TYR A 214 -12.92 -9.65 7.09
C TYR A 214 -12.69 -8.70 8.27
N ARG A 215 -13.12 -9.08 9.49
CA ARG A 215 -12.86 -8.30 10.71
C ARG A 215 -11.37 -8.20 11.02
N GLY A 216 -10.61 -9.28 10.82
CA GLY A 216 -9.17 -9.34 11.03
C GLY A 216 -8.39 -8.34 10.20
N VAL A 217 -8.60 -8.35 8.88
CA VAL A 217 -7.86 -7.47 7.98
C VAL A 217 -8.27 -6.01 8.05
N ASN A 218 -9.44 -5.71 8.61
CA ASN A 218 -9.96 -4.35 8.82
C ASN A 218 -9.73 -3.84 10.25
N ARG A 219 -8.92 -4.53 11.07
CA ARG A 219 -8.65 -4.07 12.43
C ARG A 219 -7.82 -2.78 12.40
N VAL A 220 -8.38 -1.73 12.99
CA VAL A 220 -7.69 -0.44 13.16
C VAL A 220 -6.74 -0.50 14.34
N MET A 221 -5.54 0.07 14.19
CA MET A 221 -4.46 0.09 15.17
C MET A 221 -4.10 1.56 15.48
N PRO A 222 -4.88 2.25 16.34
CA PRO A 222 -4.75 3.69 16.57
C PRO A 222 -3.37 4.18 17.07
N ASP A 223 -2.57 3.27 17.62
CA ASP A 223 -1.27 3.56 18.24
C ASP A 223 -0.09 2.96 17.44
N CYS A 224 -0.31 2.63 16.16
CA CYS A 224 0.77 2.23 15.27
C CYS A 224 1.58 3.45 14.79
N PHE A 225 2.85 3.52 15.17
CA PHE A 225 3.74 4.62 14.78
C PHE A 225 4.44 4.40 13.43
N ILE A 226 4.33 3.19 12.85
CA ILE A 226 5.03 2.79 11.64
C ILE A 226 4.09 2.86 10.45
N ARG A 227 4.28 3.85 9.56
CA ARG A 227 3.38 4.13 8.40
C ARG A 227 3.12 2.90 7.52
N VAL A 228 4.09 2.02 7.33
CA VAL A 228 3.92 0.85 6.45
C VAL A 228 3.19 -0.32 7.12
N GLU A 229 2.90 -0.19 8.43
CA GLU A 229 2.19 -1.19 9.23
C GLU A 229 0.81 -0.66 9.71
N THR A 230 0.41 0.54 9.29
CA THR A 230 -0.86 1.16 9.71
C THR A 230 -2.04 0.62 8.91
N ASP A 231 -3.23 0.72 9.51
CA ASP A 231 -4.50 0.39 8.89
C ASP A 231 -5.00 1.51 7.94
N GLU A 232 -6.12 1.25 7.26
CA GLU A 232 -6.73 2.16 6.29
C GLU A 232 -7.13 3.52 6.88
N VAL A 233 -7.54 3.57 8.15
CA VAL A 233 -8.02 4.79 8.80
C VAL A 233 -6.84 5.66 9.23
N THR A 234 -5.78 5.05 9.75
CA THR A 234 -4.61 5.78 10.29
C THR A 234 -3.56 6.11 9.22
N TYR A 235 -3.42 5.29 8.16
CA TYR A 235 -2.42 5.50 7.11
C TYR A 235 -2.41 6.91 6.50
N PRO A 236 -3.56 7.52 6.11
CA PRO A 236 -3.56 8.86 5.54
C PRO A 236 -3.00 9.92 6.50
N LEU A 237 -3.23 9.78 7.81
CA LEU A 237 -2.71 10.73 8.81
C LEU A 237 -1.16 10.74 8.85
N HIS A 238 -0.52 9.60 8.57
CA HIS A 238 0.93 9.51 8.47
C HIS A 238 1.48 10.21 7.23
N VAL A 239 0.73 10.19 6.12
CA VAL A 239 1.07 10.91 4.87
C VAL A 239 0.92 12.40 5.10
N ILE A 240 -0.18 12.83 5.72
CA ILE A 240 -0.46 14.25 6.02
C ILE A 240 0.63 14.86 6.89
N LEU A 241 1.04 14.18 7.96
CA LEU A 241 2.13 14.65 8.81
C LEU A 241 3.44 14.85 8.02
N ARG A 242 3.78 13.92 7.11
CA ARG A 242 5.00 14.02 6.29
C ARG A 242 4.91 15.17 5.31
N PHE A 243 3.76 15.33 4.66
CA PHE A 243 3.49 16.45 3.76
C PHE A 243 3.61 17.81 4.48
N GLU A 244 3.05 17.95 5.67
CA GLU A 244 3.12 19.20 6.45
C GLU A 244 4.56 19.51 6.88
N LEU A 245 5.35 18.49 7.27
CA LEU A 245 6.77 18.64 7.57
C LEU A 245 7.61 19.01 6.34
N GLU A 246 7.36 18.36 5.20
CA GLU A 246 8.04 18.64 3.94
C GLU A 246 7.75 20.06 3.47
N LYS A 247 6.48 20.47 3.48
CA LYS A 247 6.06 21.84 3.17
C LYS A 247 6.81 22.85 4.04
N GLY A 248 6.82 22.66 5.37
CA GLY A 248 7.52 23.56 6.30
C GLY A 248 9.05 23.59 6.15
N MET A 249 9.67 22.58 5.55
CA MET A 249 11.11 22.61 5.21
C MET A 249 11.38 23.25 3.84
N MET A 250 10.42 23.15 2.92
CA MET A 250 10.54 23.62 1.55
C MET A 250 10.18 25.09 1.38
N ASP A 251 9.29 25.61 2.24
CA ASP A 251 9.10 27.05 2.48
C ASP A 251 10.41 27.72 2.96
#